data_AF-A0A956KA44-F1
#
_entry.id   AF-A0A956KA44-F1
#
_cell.length_a   1.000
_cell.length_b   1.000
_cell.length_c   1.000
_cell.angle_alpha   90.00
_cell.angle_beta   90.00
_cell.angle_gamma   90.00
#
_symmetry.space_group_name_H-M   'P 1'
#
loop_
_entity.id
_entity.type
_entity.pdbx_description
1 polymer ?
#
loop_
_entity_poly.entity_id
_entity_poly.type
_entity_poly.pdbx_seq_one_letter_code
_entity_poly.pdbx_strand_id
1 'polypeptide(L)'
;IEQAIPDRSFVHLLSLQHEDFAIVDAKVSEQSAVAHRAMGEIELPEDTTIAAIARGAKLIVPGPATELLPGDDIIAIAHLNKEDELRRLLV
;
A
#
# COMPACT_ATOMS: atom_id res chain seq x y z
N ILE A 1 -38.72 17.57 -20.17
CA ILE A 1 -37.38 18.18 -20.02
C ILE A 1 -36.55 17.14 -19.30
N GLU A 2 -35.81 16.31 -20.04
CA GLU A 2 -34.90 15.34 -19.44
C GLU A 2 -33.71 16.09 -18.86
N GLN A 3 -33.58 16.07 -17.53
CA GLN A 3 -32.36 16.52 -16.87
C GLN A 3 -31.48 15.29 -16.71
N ALA A 4 -30.47 15.14 -17.57
CA ALA A 4 -29.41 14.17 -17.36
C ALA A 4 -28.64 14.58 -16.11
N ILE A 5 -28.70 13.76 -15.05
CA ILE A 5 -27.85 13.92 -13.88
C ILE A 5 -26.40 13.74 -14.35
N PRO A 6 -25.46 14.67 -14.09
CA PRO A 6 -24.06 14.41 -14.36
C PRO A 6 -23.62 13.25 -13.48
N ASP A 7 -23.19 12.15 -14.09
CA ASP A 7 -22.59 11.00 -13.41
C ASP A 7 -21.25 11.44 -12.78
N ARG A 8 -21.29 12.08 -11.60
CA ARG A 8 -20.09 12.30 -10.79
C ARG A 8 -19.74 10.98 -10.14
N SER A 9 -19.11 10.09 -10.91
CA SER A 9 -18.75 8.73 -10.48
C SER A 9 -17.52 8.65 -9.57
N PHE A 10 -16.80 9.74 -9.29
CA PHE A 10 -15.74 9.78 -8.27
C PHE A 10 -15.39 11.20 -7.80
N VAL A 11 -15.12 11.36 -6.50
CA VAL A 11 -14.81 12.62 -5.82
C VAL A 11 -13.76 12.38 -4.72
N HIS A 12 -12.84 13.35 -4.58
CA HIS A 12 -11.75 13.56 -3.60
C HIS A 12 -10.85 12.36 -3.25
N LEU A 13 -9.55 12.56 -3.48
CA LEU A 13 -8.55 11.49 -3.57
C LEU A 13 -7.76 11.26 -2.27
N LEU A 14 -7.70 12.21 -1.32
CA LEU A 14 -7.05 11.95 -0.03
C LEU A 14 -7.41 12.95 1.07
N SER A 15 -7.96 12.45 2.16
CA SER A 15 -7.92 13.01 3.52
C SER A 15 -7.93 11.85 4.51
N LEU A 16 -6.84 11.62 5.26
CA LEU A 16 -6.86 10.72 6.41
C LEU A 16 -7.49 11.48 7.57
N GLN A 17 -8.76 11.20 7.88
CA GLN A 17 -9.48 11.81 9.00
C GLN A 17 -9.21 11.10 10.34
N HIS A 18 -8.44 10.01 10.30
CA HIS A 18 -7.92 9.36 11.50
C HIS A 18 -6.52 9.92 11.75
N GLU A 19 -6.40 10.70 12.82
CA GLU A 19 -5.15 11.34 13.24
C GLU A 19 -4.01 10.35 13.47
N ASP A 20 -4.36 9.09 13.70
CA ASP A 20 -3.45 8.01 14.04
C ASP A 20 -2.93 7.20 12.85
N PHE A 21 -3.42 7.41 11.63
CA PHE A 21 -3.06 6.60 10.45
C PHE A 21 -2.49 7.45 9.29
N ALA A 22 -1.52 6.88 8.60
CA ALA A 22 -0.89 7.43 7.40
C ALA A 22 -1.00 6.50 6.20
N ILE A 23 -0.98 7.09 5.01
CA ILE A 23 -0.71 6.38 3.76
C ILE A 23 0.78 6.54 3.48
N VAL A 24 1.46 5.41 3.34
CA VAL A 24 2.90 5.31 3.12
C VAL A 24 3.15 4.82 1.69
N ASP A 25 4.06 5.52 1.02
CA ASP A 25 4.68 5.06 -0.23
C ASP A 25 6.11 4.60 0.09
N ALA A 26 6.45 3.37 -0.27
CA ALA A 26 7.78 2.83 -0.04
C ALA A 26 8.24 1.96 -1.21
N LYS A 27 9.49 2.12 -1.62
CA LYS A 27 10.13 1.25 -2.61
C LYS A 27 10.83 0.09 -1.92
N VAL A 28 10.49 -1.15 -2.29
CA VAL A 28 11.17 -2.35 -1.76
C VAL A 28 12.64 -2.33 -2.17
N SER A 29 13.55 -2.34 -1.20
CA SER A 29 14.99 -2.35 -1.46
C SER A 29 15.49 -3.77 -1.80
N GLU A 30 16.66 -3.88 -2.43
CA GLU A 30 17.32 -5.19 -2.62
C GLU A 30 17.73 -5.85 -1.30
N GLN A 31 17.83 -5.08 -0.23
CA GLN A 31 18.23 -5.55 1.10
C GLN A 31 17.02 -5.78 2.02
N SER A 32 15.81 -5.57 1.52
CA SER A 32 14.58 -5.73 2.27
C SER A 32 14.47 -7.15 2.83
N ALA A 33 14.10 -7.24 4.12
CA ALA A 33 13.89 -8.51 4.80
C ALA A 33 12.74 -9.35 4.19
N VAL A 34 11.90 -8.71 3.36
CA VAL A 34 10.74 -9.35 2.71
C VAL A 34 10.85 -9.43 1.19
N ALA A 35 11.99 -9.05 0.61
CA ALA A 35 12.24 -9.27 -0.80
C ALA A 35 12.13 -10.78 -1.13
N HIS A 36 11.47 -11.07 -2.25
CA HIS A 36 11.20 -12.43 -2.75
C HIS A 36 10.32 -13.30 -1.86
N ARG A 37 9.57 -12.70 -0.93
CA ARG A 37 8.61 -13.41 -0.08
C ARG A 37 7.19 -13.19 -0.56
N ALA A 38 6.37 -14.22 -0.45
CA ALA A 38 4.94 -14.10 -0.69
C ALA A 38 4.28 -13.31 0.45
N MET A 39 3.34 -12.44 0.12
CA MET A 39 2.60 -11.61 1.08
C MET A 39 1.99 -12.40 2.24
N GLY A 40 1.53 -13.63 2.00
CA GLY A 40 0.96 -14.51 3.05
C GLY A 40 1.98 -15.05 4.05
N GLU A 41 3.28 -14.91 3.78
CA GLU A 41 4.37 -15.31 4.69
C GLU A 41 4.94 -14.13 5.47
N ILE A 42 4.57 -12.91 5.10
CA ILE A 42 5.08 -11.68 5.69
C ILE A 42 4.22 -11.31 6.89
N GLU A 43 4.84 -11.22 8.05
CA GLU A 43 4.22 -10.59 9.22
C GLU A 43 4.35 -9.07 9.07
N LEU A 44 3.23 -8.42 8.73
CA LEU A 44 3.16 -6.97 8.77
C LEU A 44 3.05 -6.50 10.22
N PRO A 45 3.52 -5.29 10.53
CA PRO A 45 3.24 -4.67 11.81
C PRO A 45 1.73 -4.64 12.07
N GLU A 46 1.32 -4.70 13.34
CA GLU A 46 -0.08 -4.49 13.71
C GLU A 46 -0.60 -3.16 13.15
N ASP A 47 -1.91 -3.05 12.90
CA ASP A 47 -2.54 -1.84 12.35
C ASP A 47 -1.91 -1.33 11.05
N THR A 48 -1.38 -2.25 10.23
CA THR A 48 -0.79 -1.97 8.92
C THR A 48 -1.38 -2.87 7.84
N THR A 49 -1.56 -2.33 6.64
CA THR A 49 -1.97 -3.09 5.46
C THR A 49 -1.31 -2.55 4.21
N ILE A 50 -0.93 -3.45 3.29
CA ILE A 50 -0.49 -3.07 1.95
C ILE A 50 -1.73 -3.01 1.06
N ALA A 51 -2.07 -1.82 0.57
CA ALA A 51 -3.23 -1.58 -0.26
C ALA A 51 -2.98 -1.92 -1.74
N ALA A 52 -1.78 -1.63 -2.24
CA ALA A 52 -1.40 -1.90 -3.63
C ALA A 52 0.11 -2.01 -3.83
N ILE A 53 0.49 -2.69 -4.91
CA ILE A 53 1.86 -2.76 -5.40
C ILE A 53 1.88 -2.22 -6.84
N ALA A 54 2.64 -1.16 -7.08
CA ALA A 54 2.93 -0.66 -8.41
C ALA A 54 4.26 -1.24 -8.89
N ARG A 55 4.20 -2.06 -9.95
CA ARG A 55 5.35 -2.71 -10.57
C ARG A 55 5.47 -2.27 -12.02
N GLY A 56 6.35 -1.29 -12.27
CA GLY A 56 6.43 -0.62 -13.57
C GLY A 56 5.11 0.06 -13.92
N ALA A 57 4.48 -0.36 -15.02
CA ALA A 57 3.20 0.20 -15.47
C ALA A 57 1.94 -0.55 -14.95
N LYS A 58 2.12 -1.54 -14.07
CA LYS A 58 1.01 -2.38 -13.57
C LYS A 58 0.73 -2.06 -12.11
N LEU A 59 -0.56 -1.87 -11.81
CA LEU A 59 -1.06 -1.88 -10.44
C LEU A 59 -1.51 -3.31 -10.09
N ILE A 60 -1.04 -3.82 -8.96
CA ILE A 60 -1.31 -5.16 -8.46
C ILE A 60 -2.02 -5.01 -7.12
N VAL A 61 -3.19 -5.63 -7.00
CA VAL A 61 -3.85 -5.81 -5.70
C VAL A 61 -3.19 -7.00 -5.01
N PRO A 62 -2.56 -6.83 -3.84
CA PRO A 62 -1.84 -7.90 -3.19
C PRO A 62 -2.80 -8.99 -2.70
N GLY A 63 -2.45 -10.25 -2.98
CA GLY A 63 -3.05 -11.43 -2.39
C GLY A 63 -1.99 -12.29 -1.70
N PRO A 64 -2.36 -13.38 -1.01
CA PRO A 64 -1.41 -14.17 -0.21
C PRO A 64 -0.23 -14.73 -1.03
N ALA A 65 -0.45 -15.04 -2.31
CA ALA A 65 0.57 -15.55 -3.22
C ALA A 65 1.35 -14.45 -3.97
N THR A 66 1.02 -13.18 -3.76
CA THR A 66 1.74 -12.07 -4.40
C THR A 66 3.14 -11.97 -3.79
N GLU A 67 4.16 -12.20 -4.60
CA GLU A 67 5.56 -12.05 -4.20
C GLU A 67 5.99 -10.57 -4.26
N LEU A 68 6.57 -10.07 -3.17
CA LEU A 68 7.22 -8.75 -3.15
C LEU A 68 8.59 -8.85 -3.82
N LEU A 69 8.86 -7.97 -4.77
CA LEU A 69 10.13 -7.94 -5.49
C LEU A 69 10.86 -6.61 -5.24
N PRO A 70 12.20 -6.61 -5.20
CA PRO A 70 12.97 -5.38 -5.21
C PRO A 70 12.55 -4.44 -6.36
N GLY A 71 12.41 -3.17 -6.04
CA GLY A 71 11.95 -2.14 -6.98
C GLY A 71 10.44 -1.92 -7.03
N ASP A 72 9.63 -2.80 -6.42
CA ASP A 72 8.20 -2.58 -6.22
C ASP A 72 7.94 -1.27 -5.46
N ASP A 73 6.97 -0.50 -5.93
CA ASP A 73 6.43 0.66 -5.20
C ASP A 73 5.19 0.22 -4.43
N ILE A 74 5.30 0.22 -3.10
CA ILE A 74 4.29 -0.25 -2.17
C ILE A 74 3.47 0.94 -1.69
N ILE A 75 2.15 0.83 -1.83
CA ILE A 75 1.21 1.76 -1.20
C ILE A 75 0.60 1.02 -0.01
N ALA A 76 0.85 1.53 1.19
CA ALA A 76 0.38 0.95 2.45
C ALA A 76 -0.41 1.98 3.27
N ILE A 77 -1.25 1.48 4.16
CA ILE A 77 -1.86 2.26 5.24
C ILE A 77 -1.30 1.70 6.54
N ALA A 78 -0.77 2.56 7.40
CA ALA A 78 -0.17 2.16 8.68
C ALA A 78 -0.55 3.15 9.77
N HIS A 79 -0.67 2.67 11.01
CA HIS A 79 -0.69 3.56 12.16
C HIS A 79 0.64 4.32 12.27
N LEU A 80 0.61 5.60 12.65
CA LEU A 80 1.79 6.50 12.68
C LEU A 80 2.95 5.92 13.50
N ASN A 81 2.64 5.27 14.64
CA ASN A 81 3.64 4.62 15.50
C ASN A 81 4.26 3.33 14.90
N LYS A 82 3.78 2.86 13.74
CA LYS A 82 4.26 1.66 13.04
C LYS A 82 5.05 1.97 11.77
N GLU A 83 5.08 3.22 11.31
CA GLU A 83 5.79 3.59 10.08
C GLU A 83 7.27 3.17 10.09
N ASP A 84 7.94 3.33 11.23
CA ASP A 84 9.34 2.92 11.37
C ASP A 84 9.54 1.41 11.31
N GLU A 85 8.60 0.63 11.85
CA GLU A 85 8.61 -0.83 11.81
C GLU A 85 8.37 -1.31 10.36
N LEU A 86 7.36 -0.74 9.70
CA LEU A 86 7.07 -0.99 8.29
C LEU A 86 8.25 -0.60 7.39
N ARG A 87 8.89 0.54 7.64
CA ARG A 87 10.05 1.00 6.88
C ARG A 87 11.22 0.02 6.99
N ARG A 88 11.53 -0.48 8.19
CA ARG A 88 12.60 -1.48 8.39
C ARG A 88 12.32 -2.81 7.71
N LEU A 89 11.04 -3.14 7.52
CA LEU A 89 10.64 -4.34 6.80
C LEU A 89 10.88 -4.19 5.29
N LEU A 90 10.49 -3.05 4.72
CA LEU A 90 10.47 -2.80 3.27
C LEU A 90 11.77 -2.23 2.68
N VAL A 91 12.57 -1.51 3.46
CA VAL A 91 13.75 -0.75 2.98
C VAL A 91 15.01 -1.13 3.76
#